data_AF-A0A6J7KFU4-F1
#
_entry.id   AF-A0A6J7KFU4-F1
#
_cell.length_a   1.000
_cell.length_b   1.000
_cell.length_c   1.000
_cell.angle_alpha   90.00
_cell.angle_beta   90.00
_cell.angle_gamma   90.00
#
_symmetry.space_group_name_H-M   'P 1'
#
loop_
_entity.id
_entity.type
_entity.pdbx_description
1 polymer ?
#
loop_
_entity_poly.entity_id
_entity_poly.type
_entity_poly.pdbx_seq_one_letter_code
_entity_poly.pdbx_strand_id
1 'polypeptide(L)'
;MARAVSLVASPGMGRSGTIVRTAGIVALGFCALVAGTLGPVSPAAAASGLAARSVDDPRAPTITRATWRDYLTAISDAAVALPSEVDADLLIPAPSDVRTRWRTIDGIDYLLVTSLRFAPVTTVEPGAQFTLDASRWVSIPGQLAEECVRYSCIDLGTQRLDLQLKQVMGLPPDADYRYVSEFWVKPADMFRPCTDPRITSPSCPELALGAAAGIPATVGEVNLSDFLWSQANYAWRAPDRFRPKAAVSCAQDYANASVGQCYGFPWTRLGYTYDWSPKAKDDVGVTEFVVAKGAVAYLERTGTQREFFPFAKRGKRP
;
A
#
# COMPACT_ATOMS: atom_id res chain seq x y z
N MET A 1 -8.95 -50.89 -4.94
CA MET A 1 -9.03 -50.09 -6.19
C MET A 1 -7.68 -49.45 -6.42
N ALA A 2 -6.84 -50.08 -7.25
CA ALA A 2 -5.55 -49.54 -7.67
C ALA A 2 -5.57 -49.53 -9.20
N ARG A 3 -5.41 -48.35 -9.82
CA ARG A 3 -5.32 -48.22 -11.28
C ARG A 3 -3.87 -47.94 -11.66
N ALA A 4 -3.28 -48.90 -12.33
CA ALA A 4 -2.01 -48.80 -13.03
C ALA A 4 -2.19 -47.95 -14.30
N VAL A 5 -1.21 -47.08 -14.57
CA VAL A 5 -1.06 -46.34 -15.82
C VAL A 5 -0.16 -47.16 -16.74
N SER A 6 -0.66 -47.50 -17.93
CA SER A 6 0.10 -48.22 -18.96
C SER A 6 0.73 -47.23 -19.93
N LEU A 7 2.05 -47.31 -20.08
CA LEU A 7 2.79 -46.75 -21.21
C LEU A 7 2.51 -47.58 -22.48
N VAL A 8 2.40 -46.91 -23.63
CA VAL A 8 2.59 -47.53 -24.94
C VAL A 8 3.50 -46.62 -25.78
N ALA A 9 4.61 -47.19 -26.23
CA ALA A 9 5.56 -46.62 -27.17
C ALA A 9 5.33 -47.16 -28.60
N SER A 10 5.89 -46.44 -29.58
CA SER A 10 5.75 -46.45 -31.04
C SER A 10 5.93 -47.79 -31.80
N PRO A 11 5.67 -47.80 -33.14
CA PRO A 11 6.75 -47.67 -34.14
C PRO A 11 6.32 -46.80 -35.35
N GLY A 12 7.14 -46.25 -36.26
CA GLY A 12 8.54 -46.47 -36.63
C GLY A 12 8.67 -46.75 -38.14
N MET A 13 9.50 -45.95 -38.84
CA MET A 13 10.08 -46.14 -40.20
C MET A 13 9.20 -45.89 -41.46
N GLY A 14 9.69 -45.29 -42.56
CA GLY A 14 11.07 -45.01 -42.95
C GLY A 14 11.27 -44.12 -44.20
N ARG A 15 12.55 -44.01 -44.56
CA ARG A 15 13.31 -43.03 -45.37
C ARG A 15 13.03 -42.96 -46.88
N SER A 16 13.28 -41.78 -47.47
CA SER A 16 14.27 -41.44 -48.54
C SER A 16 13.85 -40.07 -49.13
N GLY A 17 14.63 -39.02 -49.38
CA GLY A 17 16.07 -38.80 -49.58
C GLY A 17 16.22 -38.08 -50.93
N THR A 18 16.56 -36.78 -50.99
CA THR A 18 17.28 -36.14 -52.12
C THR A 18 17.82 -34.77 -51.68
N ILE A 19 19.09 -34.50 -52.01
CA ILE A 19 19.86 -33.27 -51.81
C ILE A 19 19.69 -32.39 -53.05
N VAL A 20 19.50 -31.07 -52.88
CA VAL A 20 19.86 -30.07 -53.91
C VAL A 20 20.61 -28.91 -53.26
N ARG A 21 21.79 -28.62 -53.82
CA ARG A 21 22.67 -27.47 -53.55
C ARG A 21 22.50 -26.42 -54.65
N THR A 22 22.55 -25.14 -54.27
CA THR A 22 22.96 -23.99 -55.10
C THR A 22 23.30 -22.83 -54.13
N ALA A 23 24.57 -22.45 -53.90
CA ALA A 23 25.37 -21.45 -54.65
C ALA A 23 24.52 -20.21 -55.02
N GLY A 24 24.72 -18.99 -54.54
CA GLY A 24 25.92 -18.22 -54.18
C GLY A 24 25.87 -16.92 -55.00
N ILE A 25 26.06 -15.74 -54.40
CA ILE A 25 26.65 -14.52 -54.98
C ILE A 25 26.78 -13.47 -53.87
N VAL A 26 28.03 -13.08 -53.62
CA VAL A 26 28.45 -11.93 -52.82
C VAL A 26 28.53 -10.74 -53.79
N ALA A 27 27.84 -9.65 -53.47
CA ALA A 27 28.02 -8.36 -54.14
C ALA A 27 28.48 -7.32 -53.10
N LEU A 28 29.75 -6.94 -53.23
CA LEU A 28 30.41 -5.84 -52.53
C LEU A 28 29.85 -4.51 -53.04
N GLY A 29 29.23 -3.74 -52.15
CA GLY A 29 28.90 -2.34 -52.37
C GLY A 29 29.67 -1.46 -51.37
N PHE A 30 30.70 -0.77 -51.86
CA PHE A 30 31.46 0.24 -51.16
C PHE A 30 30.54 1.39 -50.68
N CYS A 31 30.59 1.73 -49.39
CA CYS A 31 30.21 3.07 -48.93
C CYS A 31 31.18 3.51 -47.83
N ALA A 32 31.69 4.73 -48.00
CA ALA A 32 32.89 5.26 -47.37
C ALA A 32 32.83 5.34 -45.84
N LEU A 33 33.95 5.02 -45.19
CA LEU A 33 34.22 5.34 -43.79
C LEU A 33 34.24 6.87 -43.61
N VAL A 34 33.31 7.38 -42.80
CA VAL A 34 33.57 8.60 -42.01
C VAL A 34 33.93 8.13 -40.61
N ALA A 35 35.19 8.32 -40.24
CA ALA A 35 35.69 8.03 -38.91
C ALA A 35 35.11 9.03 -37.89
N GLY A 36 33.96 8.70 -37.31
CA GLY A 36 33.45 9.30 -36.09
C GLY A 36 33.83 8.42 -34.90
N THR A 37 34.57 8.96 -33.95
CA THR A 37 35.03 8.27 -32.73
C THR A 37 33.87 7.65 -31.95
N LEU A 38 33.77 6.31 -31.94
CA LEU A 38 32.90 5.58 -31.01
C LEU A 38 33.55 5.60 -29.62
N GLY A 39 33.13 6.56 -28.79
CA GLY A 39 33.31 6.47 -27.35
C GLY A 39 32.41 5.38 -26.76
N PRO A 40 32.80 4.72 -25.66
CA PRO A 40 31.98 3.68 -25.04
C PRO A 40 30.65 4.28 -24.56
N VAL A 41 29.56 3.79 -25.12
CA VAL A 41 28.20 4.10 -24.66
C VAL A 41 28.02 3.40 -23.31
N SER A 42 28.18 4.16 -22.23
CA SER A 42 27.85 3.70 -20.88
C SER A 42 26.33 3.50 -20.79
N PRO A 43 25.84 2.42 -20.16
CA PRO A 43 24.42 2.27 -19.89
C PRO A 43 24.06 3.18 -18.72
N ALA A 44 23.68 4.42 -19.03
CA ALA A 44 23.09 5.35 -18.09
C ALA A 44 21.70 5.74 -18.61
N ALA A 45 20.67 5.03 -18.16
CA ALA A 45 19.30 5.54 -18.11
C ALA A 45 18.40 4.64 -17.23
N ALA A 46 17.62 5.29 -16.37
CA ALA A 46 16.51 4.77 -15.57
C ALA A 46 16.84 3.98 -14.28
N ALA A 47 17.62 4.59 -13.39
CA ALA A 47 17.44 4.42 -11.95
C ALA A 47 17.45 5.81 -11.31
N SER A 48 16.27 6.41 -11.15
CA SER A 48 16.13 7.70 -10.47
C SER A 48 14.80 7.69 -9.73
N GLY A 49 14.84 7.75 -8.39
CA GLY A 49 13.62 8.05 -7.63
C GLY A 49 13.63 7.82 -6.12
N LEU A 50 14.11 6.67 -5.62
CA LEU A 50 14.07 6.41 -4.17
C LEU A 50 15.45 6.01 -3.65
N ALA A 51 16.32 7.02 -3.52
CA ALA A 51 17.50 6.89 -2.68
C ALA A 51 17.04 6.79 -1.21
N ALA A 52 17.38 5.68 -0.56
CA ALA A 52 17.24 5.50 0.88
C ALA A 52 17.81 6.72 1.62
N ARG A 53 16.95 7.54 2.23
CA ARG A 53 17.39 8.58 3.17
C ARG A 53 18.10 7.92 4.34
N SER A 54 19.18 8.53 4.83
CA SER A 54 20.16 7.97 5.77
C SER A 54 19.57 7.50 7.11
N VAL A 55 20.33 6.61 7.78
CA VAL A 55 20.14 6.12 9.15
C VAL A 55 20.30 7.25 10.20
N ASP A 56 20.77 8.43 9.77
CA ASP A 56 21.12 9.57 10.63
C ASP A 56 20.17 10.78 10.49
N ASP A 57 18.91 10.60 10.07
CA ASP A 57 17.96 11.72 10.05
C ASP A 57 17.56 12.08 11.49
N PRO A 58 17.95 13.25 12.02
CA PRO A 58 17.66 13.64 13.41
C PRO A 58 16.17 13.87 13.67
N ARG A 59 15.31 13.78 12.63
CA ARG A 59 13.85 13.88 12.74
C ARG A 59 13.16 12.52 12.73
N ALA A 60 13.88 11.42 12.49
CA ALA A 60 13.33 10.07 12.58
C ALA A 60 13.26 9.62 14.06
N PRO A 61 12.22 8.88 14.46
CA PRO A 61 12.16 8.30 15.79
C PRO A 61 13.29 7.31 16.03
N THR A 62 13.83 7.30 17.26
CA THR A 62 14.72 6.22 17.70
C THR A 62 13.91 4.94 17.86
N ILE A 63 14.15 3.95 17.00
CA ILE A 63 13.46 2.67 17.05
C ILE A 63 14.23 1.70 17.94
N THR A 64 13.63 1.31 19.06
CA THR A 64 14.24 0.41 20.03
C THR A 64 13.94 -1.05 19.72
N ARG A 65 14.65 -1.99 20.37
CA ARG A 65 14.29 -3.42 20.31
C ARG A 65 12.89 -3.69 20.85
N ALA A 66 12.42 -2.92 21.83
CA ALA A 66 11.06 -3.04 22.36
C ALA A 66 10.04 -2.61 21.30
N THR A 67 10.26 -1.46 20.64
CA THR A 67 9.42 -0.99 19.54
C THR A 67 9.30 -2.02 18.41
N TRP A 68 10.41 -2.67 18.03
CA TRP A 68 10.37 -3.77 17.07
C TRP A 68 9.59 -4.98 17.58
N ARG A 69 9.72 -5.31 18.87
CA ARG A 69 8.96 -6.43 19.47
C ARG A 69 7.45 -6.16 19.39
N ASP A 70 7.02 -4.97 19.79
CA ASP A 70 5.59 -4.59 19.74
C ASP A 70 5.03 -4.75 18.32
N TYR A 71 5.77 -4.27 17.32
CA TYR A 71 5.38 -4.39 15.92
C TYR A 71 5.36 -5.85 15.40
N LEU A 72 6.31 -6.68 15.81
CA LEU A 72 6.35 -8.09 15.40
C LEU A 72 5.25 -8.91 16.08
N THR A 73 4.92 -8.60 17.33
CA THR A 73 3.77 -9.17 18.02
C THR A 73 2.50 -8.84 17.25
N ALA A 74 2.30 -7.57 16.87
CA ALA A 74 1.16 -7.15 16.06
C ALA A 74 1.07 -7.88 14.72
N ILE A 75 2.18 -8.07 14.01
CA ILE A 75 2.20 -8.86 12.75
C ILE A 75 1.73 -10.30 13.00
N SER A 76 2.24 -10.93 14.06
CA SER A 76 1.90 -12.32 14.38
C SER A 76 0.45 -12.48 14.84
N ASP A 77 -0.04 -11.51 15.60
CA ASP A 77 -1.39 -11.50 16.17
C ASP A 77 -2.43 -11.28 15.08
N ALA A 78 -2.27 -10.23 14.25
CA ALA A 78 -3.16 -9.93 13.13
C ALA A 78 -3.27 -11.06 12.08
N ALA A 79 -2.32 -12.00 12.05
CA ALA A 79 -2.35 -13.16 11.16
C ALA A 79 -3.51 -14.12 11.45
N VAL A 80 -4.10 -14.06 12.66
CA VAL A 80 -5.28 -14.83 13.05
C VAL A 80 -6.34 -13.85 13.55
N ALA A 81 -7.41 -13.64 12.78
CA ALA A 81 -8.53 -12.83 13.24
C ALA A 81 -9.39 -13.66 14.19
N LEU A 82 -9.71 -13.12 15.37
CA LEU A 82 -10.58 -13.75 16.35
C LEU A 82 -11.97 -13.09 16.34
N PRO A 83 -13.06 -13.84 16.64
CA PRO A 83 -14.39 -13.26 16.78
C PRO A 83 -14.48 -12.12 17.80
N SER A 84 -13.64 -12.13 18.84
CA SER A 84 -13.56 -11.08 19.87
C SER A 84 -12.92 -9.78 19.38
N GLU A 85 -12.22 -9.80 18.25
CA GLU A 85 -11.56 -8.64 17.66
C GLU A 85 -12.45 -7.93 16.63
N VAL A 86 -13.60 -8.51 16.29
CA VAL A 86 -14.54 -7.90 15.35
C VAL A 86 -15.09 -6.60 15.95
N ASP A 87 -14.73 -5.48 15.33
CA ASP A 87 -15.32 -4.18 15.63
C ASP A 87 -16.70 -4.07 14.96
N ALA A 88 -17.72 -3.77 15.76
CA ALA A 88 -19.10 -3.60 15.33
C ALA A 88 -19.45 -2.14 14.96
N ASP A 89 -18.53 -1.20 15.16
CA ASP A 89 -18.72 0.25 14.99
C ASP A 89 -17.66 0.87 14.07
N LEU A 90 -17.32 0.17 12.98
CA LEU A 90 -16.46 0.73 11.95
C LEU A 90 -17.11 1.99 11.36
N LEU A 91 -16.29 3.03 11.16
CA LEU A 91 -16.75 4.27 10.55
C LEU A 91 -17.32 3.99 9.15
N ILE A 92 -18.60 4.28 8.96
CA ILE A 92 -19.27 4.30 7.65
C ILE A 92 -19.20 5.73 7.09
N PRO A 93 -18.54 5.96 5.95
CA PRO A 93 -18.46 7.30 5.40
C PRO A 93 -19.85 7.76 4.93
N ALA A 94 -20.41 8.77 5.62
CA ALA A 94 -21.70 9.35 5.29
C ALA A 94 -21.68 10.87 5.52
N PRO A 95 -22.36 11.70 4.71
CA PRO A 95 -22.38 13.17 4.88
C PRO A 95 -22.84 13.65 6.27
N SER A 96 -23.56 12.82 7.02
CA SER A 96 -24.01 13.12 8.39
C SER A 96 -22.94 12.89 9.46
N ASP A 97 -21.87 12.14 9.18
CA ASP A 97 -20.81 11.88 10.13
C ASP A 97 -19.81 13.05 10.12
N VAL A 98 -19.64 13.70 11.28
CA VAL A 98 -18.78 14.88 11.48
C VAL A 98 -17.30 14.64 11.18
N ARG A 99 -16.87 13.38 11.18
CA ARG A 99 -15.49 12.99 10.86
C ARG A 99 -15.24 12.99 9.36
N THR A 100 -16.30 12.93 8.56
CA THR A 100 -16.22 12.89 7.10
C THR A 100 -16.38 14.29 6.50
N ARG A 101 -15.77 14.51 5.33
CA ARG A 101 -15.96 15.72 4.54
C ARG A 101 -16.28 15.33 3.11
N TRP A 102 -17.26 16.03 2.55
CA TRP A 102 -17.80 15.75 1.22
C TRP A 102 -17.77 17.01 0.37
N ARG A 103 -17.61 16.82 -0.94
CA ARG A 103 -17.67 17.90 -1.93
C ARG A 103 -18.22 17.37 -3.24
N THR A 104 -19.14 18.12 -3.85
CA THR A 104 -19.62 17.83 -5.20
C THR A 104 -18.71 18.52 -6.23
N ILE A 105 -18.22 17.75 -7.21
CA ILE A 105 -17.42 18.24 -8.34
C ILE A 105 -18.09 17.70 -9.61
N ASP A 106 -18.52 18.59 -10.50
CA ASP A 106 -19.22 18.26 -11.74
C ASP A 106 -20.45 17.33 -11.54
N GLY A 107 -21.19 17.57 -10.45
CA GLY A 107 -22.40 16.79 -10.11
C GLY A 107 -22.11 15.42 -9.48
N ILE A 108 -20.85 15.09 -9.18
CA ILE A 108 -20.46 13.84 -8.52
C ILE A 108 -19.96 14.15 -7.11
N ASP A 109 -20.43 13.39 -6.12
CA ASP A 109 -19.97 13.52 -4.74
C ASP A 109 -18.63 12.81 -4.52
N TYR A 110 -17.69 13.54 -3.94
CA TYR A 110 -16.39 13.05 -3.53
C TYR A 110 -16.25 13.10 -2.01
N LEU A 111 -15.62 12.07 -1.46
CA LEU A 111 -15.25 11.93 -0.07
C LEU A 111 -13.78 12.31 0.12
N LEU A 112 -13.48 13.10 1.15
CA LEU A 112 -12.11 13.39 1.55
C LEU A 112 -11.50 12.19 2.28
N VAL A 113 -10.35 11.71 1.81
CA VAL A 113 -9.59 10.63 2.44
C VAL A 113 -8.16 11.08 2.77
N THR A 114 -7.50 10.41 3.72
CA THR A 114 -6.12 10.70 4.12
C THR A 114 -5.22 9.46 4.00
N SER A 115 -3.94 9.68 3.68
CA SER A 115 -2.88 8.66 3.66
C SER A 115 -1.59 9.25 4.22
N LEU A 116 -0.86 8.45 4.99
CA LEU A 116 0.55 8.72 5.27
C LEU A 116 1.41 8.36 4.06
N ARG A 117 2.52 9.08 3.84
CA ARG A 117 3.39 8.93 2.67
C ARG A 117 4.87 9.02 3.00
N PHE A 118 5.66 8.33 2.19
CA PHE A 118 7.14 8.36 2.21
C PHE A 118 7.73 9.70 1.73
N ALA A 119 7.00 10.37 0.84
CA ALA A 119 7.44 11.59 0.17
C ALA A 119 6.24 12.55 0.00
N PRO A 120 6.50 13.86 -0.02
CA PRO A 120 5.46 14.84 -0.31
C PRO A 120 4.98 14.66 -1.75
N VAL A 121 3.71 15.00 -2.02
CA VAL A 121 3.23 15.12 -3.39
C VAL A 121 3.74 16.45 -3.95
N THR A 122 4.61 16.39 -4.95
CA THR A 122 5.19 17.59 -5.60
C THR A 122 4.82 17.72 -7.07
N THR A 123 4.13 16.72 -7.63
CA THR A 123 3.78 16.64 -9.05
C THR A 123 2.34 17.06 -9.34
N VAL A 124 1.56 17.28 -8.29
CA VAL A 124 0.14 17.65 -8.37
C VAL A 124 -0.07 18.80 -7.40
N GLU A 125 -0.62 19.91 -7.90
CA GLU A 125 -0.94 21.07 -7.07
C GLU A 125 -2.26 20.85 -6.30
N PRO A 126 -2.44 21.44 -5.11
CA PRO A 126 -3.74 21.47 -4.44
C PRO A 126 -4.85 21.99 -5.37
N GLY A 127 -5.98 21.30 -5.38
CA GLY A 127 -7.12 21.52 -6.26
C GLY A 127 -7.01 20.85 -7.63
N ALA A 128 -5.83 20.39 -8.05
CA ALA A 128 -5.66 19.72 -9.34
C ALA A 128 -6.15 18.27 -9.32
N GLN A 129 -6.68 17.84 -10.46
CA GLN A 129 -7.05 16.45 -10.72
C GLN A 129 -5.81 15.60 -10.99
N PHE A 130 -5.80 14.37 -10.50
CA PHE A 130 -4.81 13.35 -10.84
C PHE A 130 -5.46 11.96 -10.92
N THR A 131 -4.73 11.00 -11.47
CA THR A 131 -5.15 9.58 -11.52
C THR A 131 -4.20 8.77 -10.67
N LEU A 132 -4.74 7.83 -9.88
CA LEU A 132 -3.93 6.93 -9.07
C LEU A 132 -3.23 5.90 -9.96
N ASP A 133 -1.90 5.93 -9.96
CA ASP A 133 -1.02 4.99 -10.67
C ASP A 133 -0.92 3.61 -9.98
N ALA A 134 -1.28 3.54 -8.71
CA ALA A 134 -1.46 2.31 -7.94
C ALA A 134 -2.51 2.52 -6.85
N SER A 135 -3.08 1.42 -6.33
CA SER A 135 -4.04 1.47 -5.23
C SER A 135 -3.43 2.18 -4.00
N ARG A 136 -4.27 2.87 -3.23
CA ARG A 136 -3.84 3.67 -2.08
C ARG A 136 -4.63 3.26 -0.84
N TRP A 137 -3.91 2.85 0.21
CA TRP A 137 -4.50 2.66 1.53
C TRP A 137 -4.85 4.02 2.13
N VAL A 138 -6.05 4.18 2.63
CA VAL A 138 -6.54 5.45 3.17
C VAL A 138 -7.43 5.24 4.38
N SER A 139 -7.57 6.30 5.16
CA SER A 139 -8.54 6.41 6.25
C SER A 139 -9.30 7.73 6.15
N ILE A 140 -10.24 7.97 7.06
CA ILE A 140 -10.97 9.23 7.13
C ILE A 140 -10.19 10.26 7.95
N PRO A 141 -9.93 11.47 7.43
CA PRO A 141 -9.12 12.48 8.12
C PRO A 141 -9.62 12.82 9.52
N GLY A 142 -10.94 12.92 9.71
CA GLY A 142 -11.54 13.25 11.01
C GLY A 142 -11.29 12.16 12.07
N GLN A 143 -11.36 10.88 11.69
CA GLN A 143 -11.07 9.77 12.62
C GLN A 143 -9.60 9.73 13.02
N LEU A 144 -8.69 9.96 12.07
CA LEU A 144 -7.25 10.07 12.38
C LEU A 144 -6.96 11.29 13.28
N ALA A 145 -7.72 12.38 13.12
CA ALA A 145 -7.62 13.54 14.00
C ALA A 145 -8.11 13.23 15.43
N GLU A 146 -9.19 12.45 15.59
CA GLU A 146 -9.67 11.99 16.89
C GLU A 146 -8.64 11.11 17.61
N GLU A 147 -8.00 10.17 16.90
CA GLU A 147 -6.92 9.38 17.46
C GLU A 147 -5.72 10.26 17.87
N CYS A 148 -5.39 11.27 17.07
CA CYS A 148 -4.39 12.25 17.46
C CYS A 148 -4.75 13.03 18.74
N VAL A 149 -6.03 13.35 18.97
CA VAL A 149 -6.48 13.94 20.22
C VAL A 149 -6.32 12.95 21.38
N ARG A 150 -6.75 11.70 21.19
CA ARG A 150 -6.64 10.62 22.18
C ARG A 150 -5.19 10.42 22.64
N TYR A 151 -4.25 10.42 21.70
CA TYR A 151 -2.82 10.26 21.97
C TYR A 151 -2.09 11.55 22.36
N SER A 152 -2.80 12.67 22.53
CA SER A 152 -2.22 13.97 22.87
C SER A 152 -1.10 14.39 21.90
N CYS A 153 -1.31 14.16 20.59
CA CYS A 153 -0.34 14.46 19.52
C CYS A 153 0.12 15.93 19.49
N ILE A 154 -0.71 16.81 20.05
CA ILE A 154 -0.43 18.23 20.24
C ILE A 154 0.81 18.49 21.13
N ASP A 155 1.13 17.57 22.04
CA ASP A 155 2.27 17.63 22.96
C ASP A 155 3.47 16.78 22.49
N LEU A 156 3.29 16.00 21.42
CA LEU A 156 4.33 15.12 20.88
C LEU A 156 5.26 15.90 19.95
N GLY A 157 6.56 15.91 20.27
CA GLY A 157 7.61 16.30 19.32
C GLY A 157 7.56 15.50 18.01
N THR A 158 8.18 16.01 16.94
CA THR A 158 8.09 15.46 15.58
C THR A 158 8.33 13.94 15.51
N GLN A 159 9.40 13.45 16.12
CA GLN A 159 9.74 12.02 16.13
C GLN A 159 8.66 11.15 16.80
N ARG A 160 8.11 11.62 17.93
CA ARG A 160 7.08 10.88 18.67
C ARG A 160 5.73 10.90 17.96
N LEU A 161 5.40 12.01 17.29
CA LEU A 161 4.23 12.06 16.42
C LEU A 161 4.35 11.07 15.27
N ASP A 162 5.51 11.04 14.60
CA ASP A 162 5.76 10.11 13.50
C ASP A 162 5.57 8.65 13.93
N LEU A 163 6.17 8.27 15.06
CA LEU A 163 5.98 6.94 15.61
C LEU A 163 4.52 6.65 15.96
N GLN A 164 3.83 7.58 16.64
CA GLN A 164 2.44 7.41 17.06
C GLN A 164 1.48 7.28 15.88
N LEU A 165 1.69 8.04 14.81
CA LEU A 165 0.90 7.94 13.59
C LEU A 165 1.14 6.62 12.86
N LYS A 166 2.38 6.12 12.86
CA LYS A 166 2.68 4.77 12.32
C LYS A 166 2.07 3.67 13.17
N GLN A 167 2.02 3.84 14.49
CA GLN A 167 1.37 2.91 15.42
C GLN A 167 -0.10 2.76 15.11
N VAL A 168 -0.86 3.86 15.15
CA VAL A 168 -2.31 3.81 14.95
C VAL A 168 -2.70 3.37 13.54
N MET A 169 -1.84 3.61 12.53
CA MET A 169 -2.07 3.22 11.13
C MET A 169 -1.53 1.81 10.80
N GLY A 170 -0.96 1.07 11.76
CA GLY A 170 -0.41 -0.27 11.50
C GLY A 170 0.83 -0.28 10.59
N LEU A 171 1.64 0.77 10.59
CA LEU A 171 2.80 0.91 9.70
C LEU A 171 4.12 0.49 10.38
N PRO A 172 5.13 0.04 9.61
CA PRO A 172 6.43 -0.33 10.16
C PRO A 172 7.12 0.81 10.92
N PRO A 173 7.80 0.53 12.05
CA PRO A 173 8.35 1.56 12.93
C PRO A 173 9.45 2.41 12.27
N ASP A 174 10.25 1.85 11.36
CA ASP A 174 11.38 2.51 10.70
C ASP A 174 11.03 3.11 9.32
N ALA A 175 9.79 2.96 8.86
CA ALA A 175 9.33 3.48 7.58
C ALA A 175 9.20 5.02 7.59
N ASP A 176 9.53 5.67 6.46
CA ASP A 176 9.65 7.12 6.32
C ASP A 176 8.30 7.84 6.07
N TYR A 177 7.24 7.48 6.80
CA TYR A 177 5.86 7.97 6.58
C TYR A 177 5.58 9.40 7.10
N ARG A 178 6.53 10.34 6.92
CA ARG A 178 6.51 11.68 7.53
C ARG A 178 5.61 12.71 6.85
N TYR A 179 4.97 12.33 5.76
CA TYR A 179 4.10 13.20 4.99
C TYR A 179 2.66 12.70 5.04
N VAL A 180 1.72 13.61 4.92
CA VAL A 180 0.29 13.34 4.85
C VAL A 180 -0.23 13.93 3.55
N SER A 181 -1.10 13.20 2.87
CA SER A 181 -1.90 13.73 1.77
C SER A 181 -3.37 13.50 2.05
N GLU A 182 -4.16 14.54 1.87
CA GLU A 182 -5.62 14.46 1.79
C GLU A 182 -6.05 14.71 0.34
N PHE A 183 -6.95 13.87 -0.17
CA PHE A 183 -7.46 13.99 -1.54
C PHE A 183 -8.91 13.52 -1.61
N TRP A 184 -9.63 14.08 -2.57
CA TRP A 184 -11.04 13.80 -2.84
C TRP A 184 -11.14 12.60 -3.78
N VAL A 185 -11.93 11.60 -3.42
CA VAL A 185 -12.17 10.39 -4.22
C VAL A 185 -13.65 10.07 -4.33
N LYS A 186 -14.06 9.38 -5.38
CA LYS A 186 -15.43 8.86 -5.47
C LYS A 186 -15.56 7.67 -4.53
N PRO A 187 -16.62 7.59 -3.70
CA PRO A 187 -16.86 6.42 -2.86
C PRO A 187 -16.95 5.10 -3.65
N ALA A 188 -17.41 5.15 -4.91
CA ALA A 188 -17.48 4.01 -5.80
C ALA A 188 -16.12 3.43 -6.22
N ASP A 189 -15.03 4.20 -6.06
CA ASP A 189 -13.65 3.77 -6.34
C ASP A 189 -12.96 3.23 -5.07
N MET A 190 -13.70 3.10 -3.97
CA MET A 190 -13.20 2.65 -2.67
C MET A 190 -13.76 1.28 -2.28
N PHE A 191 -12.97 0.51 -1.55
CA PHE A 191 -13.41 -0.71 -0.89
C PHE A 191 -12.74 -0.87 0.48
N ARG A 192 -13.35 -1.66 1.37
CA ARG A 192 -12.71 -2.10 2.61
C ARG A 192 -11.79 -3.27 2.32
N PRO A 193 -10.53 -3.27 2.78
CA PRO A 193 -9.62 -4.40 2.62
C PRO A 193 -9.95 -5.52 3.64
N CYS A 194 -11.18 -6.01 3.65
CA CYS A 194 -11.66 -7.03 4.58
C CYS A 194 -12.59 -8.04 3.87
N THR A 195 -13.15 -8.98 4.62
CA THR A 195 -14.07 -10.00 4.09
C THR A 195 -15.37 -9.42 3.51
N ASP A 196 -15.82 -8.26 3.99
CA ASP A 196 -16.91 -7.48 3.41
C ASP A 196 -16.38 -6.16 2.82
N PRO A 197 -16.16 -6.06 1.51
CA PRO A 197 -15.47 -4.92 0.90
C PRO A 197 -16.33 -3.65 0.84
N ARG A 198 -17.59 -3.68 1.26
CA ARG A 198 -18.49 -2.53 1.17
C ARG A 198 -18.09 -1.47 2.18
N ILE A 199 -17.84 -0.24 1.71
CA ILE A 199 -17.53 0.91 2.57
C ILE A 199 -18.68 1.29 3.51
N THR A 200 -19.89 0.81 3.22
CA THR A 200 -21.10 1.02 4.02
C THR A 200 -21.33 -0.06 5.08
N SER A 201 -20.48 -1.08 5.14
CA SER A 201 -20.57 -2.11 6.18
C SER A 201 -20.04 -1.55 7.51
N PRO A 202 -20.76 -1.72 8.64
CA PRO A 202 -20.32 -1.28 9.97
C PRO A 202 -19.35 -2.25 10.65
N SER A 203 -19.13 -3.43 10.08
CA SER A 203 -18.24 -4.45 10.64
C SER A 203 -17.74 -5.36 9.52
N CYS A 204 -16.62 -6.03 9.74
CA CYS A 204 -16.14 -7.10 8.88
C CYS A 204 -16.02 -8.39 9.71
N PRO A 205 -17.08 -9.20 9.82
CA PRO A 205 -17.00 -10.45 10.56
C PRO A 205 -16.05 -11.43 9.87
N GLU A 206 -15.46 -12.33 10.67
CA GLU A 206 -14.62 -13.40 10.15
C GLU A 206 -15.39 -14.22 9.10
N LEU A 207 -14.84 -14.27 7.89
CA LEU A 207 -15.19 -15.17 6.78
C LEU A 207 -16.68 -15.51 6.61
N ALA A 208 -17.47 -14.54 6.14
CA ALA A 208 -18.63 -14.84 5.31
C ALA A 208 -18.18 -15.17 3.87
N LEU A 209 -17.38 -16.23 3.67
CA LEU A 209 -17.20 -16.85 2.35
C LEU A 209 -18.47 -17.62 1.99
N GLY A 210 -19.54 -16.87 1.77
CA GLY A 210 -20.83 -17.35 1.34
C GLY A 210 -21.50 -16.20 0.64
N ALA A 211 -21.03 -15.92 -0.60
CA ALA A 211 -21.62 -15.01 -1.58
C ALA A 211 -22.69 -14.08 -0.99
N ALA A 212 -22.29 -13.10 -0.18
CA ALA A 212 -23.23 -12.08 0.23
C ALA A 212 -23.65 -11.38 -1.06
N ALA A 213 -24.90 -11.59 -1.46
CA ALA A 213 -25.43 -11.05 -2.71
C ALA A 213 -25.11 -9.56 -2.79
N GLY A 214 -24.49 -9.13 -3.89
CA GLY A 214 -24.13 -7.72 -4.11
C GLY A 214 -22.71 -7.32 -3.75
N ILE A 215 -21.81 -8.24 -3.37
CA ILE A 215 -20.37 -7.95 -3.36
C ILE A 215 -19.86 -7.89 -4.82
N PRO A 216 -19.28 -6.77 -5.27
CA PRO A 216 -18.70 -6.69 -6.61
C PRO A 216 -17.42 -7.54 -6.70
N ALA A 217 -17.16 -8.17 -7.84
CA ALA A 217 -15.90 -8.89 -8.06
C ALA A 217 -14.70 -7.93 -8.20
N THR A 218 -14.96 -6.69 -8.64
CA THR A 218 -13.95 -5.66 -8.92
C THR A 218 -14.38 -4.29 -8.40
N VAL A 219 -13.40 -3.47 -8.00
CA VAL A 219 -13.57 -2.02 -7.77
C VAL A 219 -12.51 -1.29 -8.58
N GLY A 220 -12.94 -0.46 -9.53
CA GLY A 220 -12.04 0.06 -10.57
C GLY A 220 -11.34 -1.09 -11.31
N GLU A 221 -10.01 -1.01 -11.43
CA GLU A 221 -9.17 -2.05 -12.04
C GLU A 221 -8.81 -3.19 -11.06
N VAL A 222 -9.22 -3.11 -9.79
CA VAL A 222 -8.80 -4.07 -8.75
C VAL A 222 -9.75 -5.25 -8.69
N ASN A 223 -9.24 -6.47 -8.91
CA ASN A 223 -9.92 -7.71 -8.56
C ASN A 223 -9.82 -7.95 -7.05
N LEU A 224 -10.95 -8.04 -6.37
CA LEU A 224 -10.97 -8.13 -4.90
C LEU A 224 -10.44 -9.47 -4.38
N SER A 225 -10.67 -10.57 -5.12
CA SER A 225 -10.15 -11.89 -4.73
C SER A 225 -8.62 -11.93 -4.84
N ASP A 226 -8.07 -11.38 -5.93
CA ASP A 226 -6.62 -11.29 -6.14
C ASP A 226 -5.98 -10.36 -5.10
N PHE A 227 -6.65 -9.24 -4.79
CA PHE A 227 -6.21 -8.31 -3.73
C PHE A 227 -6.14 -9.02 -2.37
N LEU A 228 -7.24 -9.65 -1.93
CA LEU A 228 -7.28 -10.34 -0.63
C LEU A 228 -6.29 -11.49 -0.57
N TRP A 229 -6.11 -12.24 -1.67
CA TRP A 229 -5.11 -13.29 -1.78
C TRP A 229 -3.69 -12.73 -1.65
N SER A 230 -3.37 -11.62 -2.34
CA SER A 230 -2.07 -10.95 -2.20
C SER A 230 -1.84 -10.51 -0.75
N GLN A 231 -2.82 -9.83 -0.15
CA GLN A 231 -2.71 -9.40 1.23
C GLN A 231 -2.47 -10.58 2.18
N ALA A 232 -3.17 -11.71 2.03
CA ALA A 232 -3.00 -12.88 2.87
C ALA A 232 -1.61 -13.55 2.74
N ASN A 233 -0.95 -13.45 1.58
CA ASN A 233 0.37 -14.05 1.35
C ASN A 233 1.55 -13.14 1.78
N TYR A 234 1.31 -11.84 1.92
CA TYR A 234 2.38 -10.85 2.05
C TYR A 234 2.25 -9.89 3.23
N ALA A 235 1.06 -9.68 3.78
CA ALA A 235 0.85 -8.71 4.86
C ALA A 235 1.52 -9.15 6.16
N TRP A 236 1.50 -10.43 6.55
CA TRP A 236 2.07 -10.86 7.83
C TRP A 236 3.54 -11.30 7.77
N ARG A 237 4.30 -10.78 6.79
CA ARG A 237 5.72 -11.08 6.67
C ARG A 237 6.53 -10.28 7.68
N ALA A 238 7.13 -10.99 8.64
CA ALA A 238 8.14 -10.41 9.49
C ALA A 238 9.39 -9.99 8.67
N PRO A 239 10.15 -8.98 9.11
CA PRO A 239 11.47 -8.66 8.57
C PRO A 239 12.44 -9.83 8.65
N ASP A 240 12.90 -10.36 7.50
CA ASP A 240 13.94 -11.40 7.47
C ASP A 240 15.30 -10.91 8.00
N ARG A 241 15.56 -9.61 7.85
CA ARG A 241 16.71 -8.88 8.41
C ARG A 241 16.25 -7.47 8.74
N PHE A 242 16.69 -6.90 9.87
CA PHE A 242 16.54 -5.48 10.19
C PHE A 242 17.37 -4.62 9.21
N ARG A 243 16.99 -4.63 7.93
CA ARG A 243 17.59 -3.74 6.94
C ARG A 243 17.14 -2.32 7.24
N PRO A 244 17.99 -1.33 6.97
CA PRO A 244 17.60 0.05 7.11
C PRO A 244 16.57 0.37 6.01
N LYS A 245 15.28 0.37 6.42
CA LYS A 245 14.12 0.90 5.70
C LYS A 245 13.57 0.01 4.58
N ALA A 246 12.39 -0.56 4.80
CA ALA A 246 11.50 -0.97 3.71
C ALA A 246 10.80 0.27 3.15
N ALA A 247 10.88 0.46 1.83
CA ALA A 247 10.25 1.60 1.15
C ALA A 247 8.77 1.38 0.82
N VAL A 248 8.30 0.12 0.78
CA VAL A 248 6.90 -0.28 0.53
C VAL A 248 6.64 -1.65 1.15
N SER A 249 5.37 -1.99 1.41
CA SER A 249 5.01 -3.32 1.87
C SER A 249 5.13 -4.38 0.77
N CYS A 250 5.44 -5.62 1.15
CA CYS A 250 5.45 -6.74 0.22
C CYS A 250 4.09 -7.03 -0.42
N ALA A 251 3.00 -6.64 0.26
CA ALA A 251 1.65 -6.80 -0.28
C ALA A 251 1.32 -5.76 -1.35
N GLN A 252 2.03 -4.63 -1.37
CA GLN A 252 1.88 -3.57 -2.36
C GLN A 252 2.80 -3.76 -3.57
N ASP A 253 3.97 -4.37 -3.37
CA ASP A 253 4.95 -4.60 -4.43
C ASP A 253 5.60 -6.01 -4.32
N TYR A 254 5.10 -6.92 -5.14
CA TYR A 254 5.55 -8.31 -5.21
C TYR A 254 6.98 -8.45 -5.75
N ALA A 255 7.43 -7.51 -6.58
CA ALA A 255 8.79 -7.51 -7.10
C ALA A 255 9.79 -7.32 -5.95
N ASN A 256 9.48 -6.41 -5.02
CA ASN A 256 10.29 -6.18 -3.82
C ASN A 256 10.28 -7.38 -2.86
N ALA A 257 9.20 -8.17 -2.83
CA ALA A 257 9.16 -9.41 -2.06
C ALA A 257 10.17 -10.44 -2.57
N SER A 258 10.37 -10.53 -3.88
CA SER A 258 11.29 -11.48 -4.51
C SER A 258 12.77 -11.14 -4.26
N VAL A 259 13.08 -9.87 -3.98
CA VAL A 259 14.44 -9.39 -3.68
C VAL A 259 14.67 -9.08 -2.18
N GLY A 260 13.70 -9.37 -1.32
CA GLY A 260 13.79 -9.19 0.14
C GLY A 260 13.92 -7.72 0.57
N GLN A 261 13.21 -6.81 -0.10
CA GLN A 261 13.30 -5.35 0.11
C GLN A 261 12.05 -4.73 0.74
N CYS A 262 11.16 -5.53 1.32
CA CYS A 262 9.90 -5.07 1.89
C CYS A 262 9.57 -5.82 3.20
N TYR A 263 8.65 -5.24 3.97
CA TYR A 263 8.05 -5.88 5.15
C TYR A 263 6.54 -6.01 4.99
N GLY A 264 5.95 -6.86 5.82
CA GLY A 264 4.52 -6.88 6.05
C GLY A 264 3.99 -5.63 6.77
N PHE A 265 2.71 -5.66 7.08
CA PHE A 265 2.03 -4.84 8.08
C PHE A 265 0.95 -5.69 8.77
N PRO A 266 0.60 -5.41 10.03
CA PRO A 266 -0.46 -6.11 10.76
C PRO A 266 -1.85 -5.84 10.17
N TRP A 267 -2.10 -6.39 8.98
CA TRP A 267 -3.40 -6.32 8.32
C TRP A 267 -4.41 -7.18 9.06
N THR A 268 -5.49 -6.58 9.53
CA THR A 268 -6.44 -7.25 10.40
C THR A 268 -7.42 -8.12 9.63
N ARG A 269 -7.77 -7.72 8.39
CA ARG A 269 -8.95 -8.20 7.63
C ARG A 269 -10.29 -7.86 8.31
N LEU A 270 -10.28 -6.99 9.31
CA LEU A 270 -11.45 -6.63 10.11
C LEU A 270 -11.93 -5.20 9.83
N GLY A 271 -11.29 -4.50 8.89
CA GLY A 271 -11.74 -3.18 8.42
C GLY A 271 -11.19 -2.00 9.24
N TYR A 272 -10.26 -2.26 10.16
CA TYR A 272 -9.48 -1.27 10.88
C TYR A 272 -7.97 -1.57 10.81
N THR A 273 -7.12 -0.55 10.94
CA THR A 273 -5.67 -0.70 11.07
C THR A 273 -5.31 -1.20 12.46
N TYR A 274 -4.35 -2.12 12.59
CA TYR A 274 -3.91 -2.58 13.91
C TYR A 274 -3.09 -1.50 14.63
N ASP A 275 -3.55 -1.02 15.79
CA ASP A 275 -2.81 -0.09 16.63
C ASP A 275 -1.84 -0.82 17.55
N TRP A 276 -0.58 -0.92 17.12
CA TRP A 276 0.45 -1.60 17.90
C TRP A 276 1.13 -0.70 18.95
N SER A 277 0.52 0.45 19.29
CA SER A 277 1.04 1.29 20.37
C SER A 277 0.98 0.55 21.70
N PRO A 278 2.07 0.53 22.50
CA PRO A 278 2.02 -0.03 23.86
C PRO A 278 1.11 0.79 24.81
N LYS A 279 0.55 1.91 24.33
CA LYS A 279 -0.42 2.74 25.05
C LYS A 279 -1.85 2.57 24.53
N ALA A 280 -2.06 1.75 23.51
CA ALA A 280 -3.39 1.49 22.98
C ALA A 280 -4.22 0.77 24.05
N LYS A 281 -5.53 1.07 24.08
CA LYS A 281 -6.48 0.40 25.00
C LYS A 281 -6.81 -1.02 24.54
N ASP A 282 -6.74 -1.23 23.24
CA ASP A 282 -6.98 -2.41 22.43
C ASP A 282 -6.20 -2.22 21.13
N ASP A 283 -6.15 -3.25 20.29
CA ASP A 283 -5.36 -3.23 19.05
C ASP A 283 -6.10 -2.55 17.88
N VAL A 284 -7.17 -1.80 18.17
CA VAL A 284 -8.05 -1.17 17.17
C VAL A 284 -7.58 0.26 16.89
N GLY A 285 -7.06 0.48 15.68
CA GLY A 285 -6.71 1.79 15.15
C GLY A 285 -7.86 2.46 14.40
N VAL A 286 -7.54 3.11 13.27
CA VAL A 286 -8.54 3.79 12.43
C VAL A 286 -9.21 2.83 11.46
N THR A 287 -10.43 3.16 11.04
CA THR A 287 -11.10 2.44 9.97
C THR A 287 -10.32 2.61 8.66
N GLU A 288 -10.15 1.51 7.93
CA GLU A 288 -9.31 1.46 6.73
C GLU A 288 -10.10 1.18 5.45
N PHE A 289 -9.59 1.76 4.37
CA PHE A 289 -10.10 1.63 3.03
C PHE A 289 -8.95 1.57 2.03
N VAL A 290 -9.26 1.12 0.82
CA VAL A 290 -8.36 1.18 -0.32
C VAL A 290 -9.09 1.91 -1.44
N VAL A 291 -8.43 2.92 -2.01
CA VAL A 291 -8.82 3.55 -3.27
C VAL A 291 -8.17 2.76 -4.40
N ALA A 292 -8.98 2.30 -5.34
CA ALA A 292 -8.51 1.48 -6.46
C ALA A 292 -7.53 2.24 -7.38
N LYS A 293 -6.56 1.51 -7.94
CA LYS A 293 -5.76 2.00 -9.06
C LYS A 293 -6.68 2.47 -10.20
N GLY A 294 -6.28 3.56 -10.86
CA GLY A 294 -7.04 4.17 -11.95
C GLY A 294 -8.13 5.15 -11.48
N ALA A 295 -8.40 5.23 -10.18
CA ALA A 295 -9.34 6.21 -9.64
C ALA A 295 -8.91 7.64 -9.97
N VAL A 296 -9.87 8.46 -10.36
CA VAL A 296 -9.69 9.90 -10.54
C VAL A 296 -9.88 10.58 -9.19
N ALA A 297 -8.93 11.40 -8.80
CA ALA A 297 -8.92 12.10 -7.53
C ALA A 297 -8.54 13.58 -7.70
N TYR A 298 -8.84 14.39 -6.69
CA TYR A 298 -8.40 15.79 -6.61
C TYR A 298 -7.59 16.00 -5.35
N LEU A 299 -6.39 16.54 -5.47
CA LEU A 299 -5.56 16.79 -4.29
C LEU A 299 -6.20 17.90 -3.45
N GLU A 300 -6.51 17.68 -2.18
CA GLU A 300 -6.95 18.77 -1.28
C GLU A 300 -5.72 19.48 -0.73
N ARG A 301 -4.81 18.71 -0.13
CA ARG A 301 -3.57 19.23 0.45
C ARG A 301 -2.59 18.09 0.70
N THR A 302 -1.31 18.45 0.77
CA THR A 302 -0.22 17.56 1.11
C THR A 302 0.78 18.33 1.97
N GLY A 303 1.48 17.65 2.85
CA GLY A 303 2.41 18.33 3.75
C GLY A 303 3.08 17.39 4.74
N THR A 304 3.82 17.97 5.67
CA THR A 304 4.38 17.24 6.81
C THR A 304 3.29 16.87 7.80
N GLN A 305 3.48 15.81 8.58
CA GLN A 305 2.56 15.48 9.69
C GLN A 305 2.27 16.67 10.62
N ARG A 306 3.23 17.59 10.80
CA ARG A 306 3.05 18.73 11.71
C ARG A 306 2.10 19.79 11.19
N GLU A 307 1.96 19.93 9.89
CA GLU A 307 1.01 20.85 9.27
C GLU A 307 -0.43 20.35 9.45
N PHE A 308 -0.62 19.03 9.58
CA PHE A 308 -1.92 18.40 9.83
C PHE A 308 -2.22 18.27 11.34
N PHE A 309 -1.19 18.05 12.16
CA PHE A 309 -1.30 17.87 13.62
C PHE A 309 -0.39 18.87 14.36
N PRO A 310 -0.77 20.16 14.39
CA PRO A 310 0.07 21.22 14.94
C PRO A 310 0.30 21.08 16.45
N PHE A 311 1.39 21.67 16.94
CA PHE A 311 1.65 21.78 18.38
C PHE A 311 0.61 22.65 19.09
N ALA A 312 0.55 22.53 20.42
CA ALA A 312 -0.18 23.48 21.24
C ALA A 312 0.38 24.88 20.99
N LYS A 313 -0.49 25.83 20.67
CA LYS A 313 -0.08 27.24 20.61
C LYS A 313 0.40 27.62 22.01
N ARG A 314 1.67 28.05 22.14
CA ARG A 314 2.22 28.58 23.40
C ARG A 314 1.28 29.67 23.91
N GLY A 315 0.72 29.50 25.11
CA GLY A 315 -0.11 30.51 25.79
C GLY A 315 -1.60 30.19 25.93
N LYS A 316 -2.09 29.05 25.43
CA LYS A 316 -3.41 28.52 25.80
C LYS A 316 -3.31 27.03 26.12
N ARG A 317 -3.04 26.72 27.39
CA ARG A 317 -3.59 25.48 27.97
C ARG A 317 -5.02 25.80 28.42
N PRO A 318 -5.96 24.84 28.33
CA PRO A 318 -7.31 25.03 28.86
C PRO A 318 -7.29 25.43 30.34
#